data_AF-A0A947A5I0-F1
#
_entry.id   AF-A0A947A5I0-F1
#
_cell.length_a   1.000
_cell.length_b   1.000
_cell.length_c   1.000
_cell.angle_alpha   90.00
_cell.angle_beta   90.00
_cell.angle_gamma   90.00
#
_symmetry.space_group_name_H-M   'P 1'
#
loop_
_entity.id
_entity.type
_entity.pdbx_description
1 polymer ?
#
loop_
_entity_poly.entity_id
_entity_poly.type
_entity_poly.pdbx_seq_one_letter_code
_entity_poly.pdbx_strand_id
1 'polypeptide(L)'
;MKRIIGLLLIGMTIIQSCQNKNNASIEDLIAQGNLNAIKSKRQEISDQQKMLNKEIRLLDSVINSLDTNKNVPLVTTIEARSSHFMHYLELQGDVMTKQNVLIYPEMPGTLLKVHVKEGQQVRKGQLLAVIDDGGMGSQLEQLRT
;
A
#
# COMPACT_ATOMS: atom_id res chain seq x y z
N MET A 1 -27.29 -80.97 -25.52
CA MET A 1 -28.03 -79.83 -26.12
C MET A 1 -28.67 -78.86 -25.11
N LYS A 2 -28.93 -79.23 -23.83
CA LYS A 2 -29.54 -78.30 -22.85
C LYS A 2 -28.59 -77.26 -22.23
N ARG A 3 -27.27 -77.52 -22.20
CA ARG A 3 -26.27 -76.58 -21.65
C ARG A 3 -25.81 -75.49 -22.61
N ILE A 4 -25.89 -75.75 -23.92
CA ILE A 4 -25.54 -74.76 -24.97
C ILE A 4 -26.65 -73.71 -25.13
N ILE A 5 -27.93 -74.11 -24.95
CA ILE A 5 -29.08 -73.20 -24.94
C ILE A 5 -29.01 -72.23 -23.76
N GLY A 6 -28.54 -72.68 -22.59
CA GLY A 6 -28.35 -71.81 -21.42
C GLY A 6 -27.27 -70.75 -21.61
N LEU A 7 -26.18 -71.07 -22.32
CA LEU A 7 -25.10 -70.13 -22.63
C LEU A 7 -25.51 -69.09 -23.68
N LEU A 8 -26.39 -69.44 -24.62
CA LEU A 8 -26.90 -68.53 -25.66
C LEU A 8 -27.96 -67.55 -25.12
N LEU A 9 -28.73 -67.95 -24.09
CA LEU A 9 -29.68 -67.06 -23.41
C LEU A 9 -29.00 -65.98 -22.55
N ILE A 10 -27.83 -66.27 -21.99
CA ILE A 10 -27.10 -65.34 -21.11
C ILE A 10 -26.35 -64.28 -21.95
N GLY A 11 -25.86 -64.65 -23.15
CA GLY A 11 -25.20 -63.70 -24.07
C GLY A 11 -26.13 -62.61 -24.64
N MET A 12 -27.43 -62.89 -24.76
CA MET A 12 -28.40 -61.94 -25.35
C MET A 12 -28.76 -60.77 -24.41
N THR A 13 -28.51 -60.91 -23.11
CA THR A 13 -28.86 -59.88 -22.10
C THR A 13 -27.83 -58.74 -22.00
N ILE A 14 -26.66 -58.87 -22.62
CA ILE A 14 -25.59 -57.86 -22.54
C ILE A 14 -25.79 -56.76 -23.61
N ILE A 15 -26.59 -57.02 -24.66
CA ILE A 15 -26.75 -56.10 -25.81
C ILE A 15 -27.89 -55.07 -25.59
N GLN A 16 -28.74 -55.24 -24.57
CA GLN A 16 -29.85 -54.29 -24.30
C GLN A 16 -29.49 -53.13 -23.34
N SER A 17 -28.25 -53.02 -22.85
CA SER A 17 -27.87 -51.89 -21.96
C SER A 17 -27.45 -50.61 -22.70
N CYS A 18 -27.36 -50.63 -24.02
CA CYS A 18 -27.10 -49.45 -24.85
C CYS A 18 -28.21 -49.24 -25.88
N GLN A 19 -29.40 -48.90 -25.40
CA GLN A 19 -30.38 -48.21 -26.25
C GLN A 19 -31.08 -47.11 -25.44
N ASN A 20 -30.29 -46.14 -24.96
CA ASN A 20 -30.81 -44.89 -24.45
C ASN A 20 -31.06 -43.93 -25.63
N LYS A 21 -32.26 -44.00 -26.20
CA LYS A 21 -32.78 -42.96 -27.09
C LYS A 21 -33.08 -41.71 -26.26
N ASN A 22 -32.57 -40.56 -26.73
CA ASN A 22 -32.93 -39.19 -26.36
C ASN A 22 -32.25 -38.57 -25.13
N ASN A 23 -30.92 -38.63 -25.08
CA ASN A 23 -30.12 -37.50 -24.62
C ASN A 23 -28.94 -37.41 -25.58
N ALA A 24 -28.82 -36.35 -26.37
CA ALA A 24 -27.58 -36.12 -27.11
C ALA A 24 -26.45 -36.12 -26.08
N SER A 25 -25.58 -37.13 -26.12
CA SER A 25 -24.52 -37.24 -25.13
C SER A 25 -23.59 -36.04 -25.32
N ILE A 26 -22.99 -35.57 -24.23
CA ILE A 26 -22.13 -34.38 -24.26
C ILE A 26 -21.00 -34.61 -25.29
N GLU A 27 -20.57 -35.86 -25.45
CA GLU A 27 -19.61 -36.33 -26.44
C GLU A 27 -20.10 -36.14 -27.90
N ASP A 28 -21.37 -36.42 -28.19
CA ASP A 28 -21.96 -36.23 -29.54
C ASP A 28 -22.13 -34.73 -29.90
N LEU A 29 -22.46 -33.89 -28.91
CA LEU A 29 -22.59 -32.44 -29.10
C LEU A 29 -21.23 -31.75 -29.34
N ILE A 30 -20.16 -32.26 -28.72
CA ILE A 30 -18.78 -31.80 -28.94
C ILE A 30 -18.29 -32.24 -30.33
N ALA A 31 -18.65 -33.44 -30.80
CA ALA A 31 -18.26 -33.95 -32.12
C ALA A 31 -18.97 -33.24 -33.29
N GLN A 32 -20.20 -32.75 -33.10
CA GLN A 32 -20.99 -32.07 -34.15
C GLN A 32 -20.67 -30.57 -34.31
N GLY A 33 -19.89 -29.96 -33.42
CA GLY A 33 -19.40 -28.58 -33.58
C GLY A 33 -20.45 -27.46 -33.58
N ASN A 34 -21.69 -27.74 -33.17
CA ASN A 34 -22.77 -26.75 -33.12
C ASN A 34 -22.70 -25.90 -31.84
N LEU A 35 -22.14 -24.69 -31.96
CA LEU A 35 -21.92 -23.76 -30.85
C LEU A 35 -23.18 -23.39 -30.06
N ASN A 36 -24.36 -23.36 -30.70
CA ASN A 36 -25.60 -22.94 -30.03
C ASN A 36 -26.15 -24.05 -29.13
N ALA A 37 -26.09 -25.30 -29.58
CA ALA A 37 -26.52 -26.46 -28.79
C ALA A 37 -25.60 -26.68 -27.57
N ILE A 38 -24.28 -26.51 -27.73
CA ILE A 38 -23.31 -26.60 -26.64
C ILE A 38 -23.53 -25.50 -25.59
N LYS A 39 -23.77 -24.25 -26.02
CA LYS A 39 -24.07 -23.14 -25.09
C LYS A 39 -25.35 -23.39 -24.29
N SER A 40 -26.40 -23.89 -24.94
CA SER A 40 -27.66 -24.23 -24.27
C SER A 40 -27.47 -25.33 -23.22
N LYS A 41 -26.77 -26.42 -23.58
CA LYS A 41 -26.50 -27.51 -22.63
C LYS A 41 -25.57 -27.11 -21.49
N ARG A 42 -24.57 -26.24 -21.76
CA ARG A 42 -23.71 -25.64 -20.72
C ARG A 42 -24.52 -24.80 -19.75
N GLN A 43 -25.48 -24.02 -20.24
CA GLN A 43 -26.33 -23.19 -19.40
C GLN A 43 -27.21 -24.06 -18.49
N GLU A 44 -27.83 -25.11 -19.04
CA GLU A 44 -28.63 -26.07 -18.29
C GLU A 44 -27.81 -26.76 -17.18
N ILE A 45 -26.61 -27.25 -17.52
CA ILE A 45 -25.70 -27.88 -16.54
C ILE A 45 -25.21 -26.86 -15.50
N SER A 46 -24.95 -25.61 -15.91
CA SER A 46 -24.54 -24.55 -14.98
C SER A 46 -25.65 -24.21 -13.99
N ASP A 47 -26.91 -24.22 -14.43
CA ASP A 47 -28.04 -23.94 -13.57
C ASP A 47 -28.34 -25.12 -12.64
N GLN A 48 -28.20 -26.37 -13.11
CA GLN A 48 -28.21 -27.56 -12.25
C GLN A 48 -27.09 -27.52 -11.21
N GLN A 49 -25.87 -27.13 -11.60
CA GLN A 49 -24.73 -26.97 -10.69
C GLN A 49 -25.01 -25.92 -9.61
N LYS A 50 -25.66 -24.80 -9.96
CA LYS A 50 -26.06 -23.77 -8.98
C LYS A 50 -27.09 -24.30 -7.99
N MET A 51 -28.07 -25.07 -8.45
CA MET A 51 -29.10 -25.65 -7.58
C MET A 51 -28.50 -26.68 -6.63
N LEU A 52 -27.69 -27.60 -7.15
CA LEU A 52 -26.97 -28.59 -6.34
C LEU A 52 -26.04 -27.93 -5.32
N ASN A 53 -25.31 -26.88 -5.71
CA ASN A 53 -24.46 -26.13 -4.77
C ASN A 53 -25.27 -25.43 -3.67
N LYS A 54 -26.49 -24.98 -3.93
CA LYS A 54 -27.37 -24.43 -2.89
C LYS A 54 -27.80 -25.52 -1.91
N GLU A 55 -28.18 -26.69 -2.41
CA GLU A 55 -28.55 -27.84 -1.58
C GLU A 55 -27.37 -28.33 -0.73
N ILE A 56 -26.18 -28.45 -1.32
CA ILE A 56 -24.94 -28.80 -0.60
C ILE A 56 -24.66 -27.78 0.51
N ARG A 57 -24.80 -26.48 0.27
CA ARG A 57 -24.61 -25.46 1.32
C ARG A 57 -25.60 -25.58 2.47
N LEU A 58 -26.86 -25.93 2.18
CA LEU A 58 -27.86 -26.19 3.21
C LEU A 58 -27.48 -27.41 4.05
N LEU A 59 -27.05 -28.48 3.39
CA LEU A 59 -26.56 -29.69 4.04
C LEU A 59 -25.30 -29.42 4.87
N ASP A 60 -24.32 -28.69 4.33
CA ASP A 60 -23.10 -28.31 5.04
C ASP A 60 -23.40 -27.47 6.27
N SER A 61 -24.38 -26.55 6.22
CA SER A 61 -24.81 -25.76 7.38
C SER A 61 -25.35 -26.67 8.51
N VAL A 62 -26.17 -27.66 8.14
CA VAL A 62 -26.75 -28.63 9.06
C VAL A 62 -25.66 -29.57 9.62
N ILE A 63 -24.80 -30.13 8.75
CA ILE A 63 -23.64 -30.94 9.15
C ILE A 63 -22.74 -30.14 10.10
N ASN A 64 -22.49 -28.86 9.81
CA ASN A 64 -21.69 -27.99 10.64
C ASN A 64 -22.28 -27.76 12.04
N SER A 65 -23.60 -27.90 12.21
CA SER A 65 -24.28 -27.77 13.50
C SER A 65 -24.37 -29.08 14.29
N LEU A 66 -24.39 -30.22 13.59
CA LEU A 66 -24.53 -31.57 14.18
C LEU A 66 -23.19 -32.28 14.41
N ASP A 67 -22.17 -31.93 13.63
CA ASP A 67 -20.84 -32.51 13.73
C ASP A 67 -20.06 -31.87 14.90
N THR A 68 -20.06 -32.59 16.02
CA THR A 68 -19.31 -32.25 17.24
C THR A 68 -17.80 -32.52 17.14
N ASN A 69 -17.30 -33.16 16.07
CA ASN A 69 -15.91 -33.58 15.95
C ASN A 69 -15.11 -32.72 14.95
N LYS A 70 -15.19 -31.40 15.13
CA LYS A 70 -14.44 -30.45 14.30
C LYS A 70 -13.02 -30.26 14.84
N ASN A 71 -12.03 -30.65 14.04
CA ASN A 71 -10.63 -30.26 14.20
C ASN A 71 -10.45 -28.78 13.79
N VAL A 72 -10.98 -27.86 14.60
CA VAL A 72 -10.79 -26.42 14.40
C VAL A 72 -9.36 -26.02 14.77
N PRO A 73 -8.62 -25.33 13.89
CA PRO A 73 -7.28 -24.87 14.20
C PRO A 73 -7.33 -23.79 15.29
N LEU A 74 -6.45 -23.90 16.27
CA LEU A 74 -6.29 -22.90 17.33
C LEU A 74 -5.68 -21.62 16.74
N VAL A 75 -6.36 -20.50 16.90
CA VAL A 75 -5.87 -19.18 16.48
C VAL A 75 -5.91 -18.20 17.64
N THR A 76 -4.89 -17.34 17.71
CA THR A 76 -4.80 -16.26 18.70
C THR A 76 -5.14 -14.95 18.00
N THR A 77 -6.01 -14.15 18.60
CA THR A 77 -6.41 -12.84 18.06
C THR A 77 -6.09 -11.74 19.06
N ILE A 78 -5.91 -10.52 18.55
CA ILE A 78 -5.69 -9.33 19.36
C ILE A 78 -6.74 -8.29 18.95
N GLU A 79 -7.43 -7.72 19.94
CA GLU A 79 -8.44 -6.69 19.72
C GLU A 79 -7.77 -5.34 19.46
N ALA A 80 -8.02 -4.76 18.28
CA ALA A 80 -7.49 -3.45 17.93
C ALA A 80 -8.25 -2.34 18.69
N ARG A 81 -7.51 -1.48 19.40
CA ARG A 81 -8.06 -0.33 20.13
C ARG A 81 -7.63 0.97 19.46
N SER A 82 -8.59 1.86 19.23
CA SER A 82 -8.29 3.21 18.76
C SER A 82 -7.54 3.97 19.85
N SER A 83 -6.36 4.46 19.52
CA SER A 83 -5.57 5.32 20.40
C SER A 83 -4.97 6.45 19.59
N HIS A 84 -4.67 7.55 20.26
CA HIS A 84 -4.06 8.69 19.62
C HIS A 84 -2.58 8.40 19.33
N PHE A 85 -2.20 8.45 18.05
CA PHE A 85 -0.83 8.24 17.62
C PHE A 85 -0.22 9.57 17.19
N MET A 86 0.79 10.03 17.93
CA MET A 86 1.58 11.20 17.56
C MET A 86 2.85 10.77 16.85
N HIS A 87 3.00 11.24 15.62
CA HIS A 87 4.19 11.00 14.81
C HIS A 87 5.04 12.27 14.79
N TYR A 88 6.27 12.17 15.29
CA TYR A 88 7.25 13.25 15.24
C TYR A 88 8.29 12.95 14.17
N LEU A 89 8.74 14.00 13.49
CA LEU A 89 9.83 13.95 12.53
C LEU A 89 11.00 14.76 13.07
N GLU A 90 12.15 14.10 13.24
CA GLU A 90 13.38 14.76 13.64
C GLU A 90 14.20 15.10 12.40
N LEU A 91 14.45 16.40 12.21
CA LEU A 91 15.26 16.92 11.12
C LEU A 91 16.52 17.56 11.71
N GLN A 92 17.66 17.17 11.17
CA GLN A 92 18.94 17.80 11.51
C GLN A 92 19.12 19.06 10.68
N GLY A 93 19.66 20.11 11.28
CA GLY A 93 19.92 21.36 10.61
C GLY A 93 21.07 22.11 11.26
N ASP A 94 21.73 22.95 10.46
CA ASP A 94 22.87 23.75 10.89
C ASP A 94 22.43 25.14 11.36
N VAL A 95 23.12 25.65 12.38
CA VAL A 95 22.88 27.01 12.90
C VAL A 95 23.88 27.96 12.24
N MET A 96 23.34 28.92 11.48
CA MET A 96 24.14 29.97 10.84
C MET A 96 23.74 31.35 11.35
N THR A 97 24.71 32.26 11.42
CA THR A 97 24.44 33.66 11.72
C THR A 97 23.65 34.29 10.58
N LYS A 98 22.59 35.05 10.89
CA LYS A 98 21.80 35.77 9.87
C LYS A 98 22.63 36.76 9.06
N GLN A 99 23.62 37.38 9.68
CA GLN A 99 24.45 38.40 9.06
C GLN A 99 25.86 38.32 9.66
N ASN A 100 26.85 38.12 8.80
CA ASN A 100 28.26 38.20 9.15
C ASN A 100 28.83 39.46 8.50
N VAL A 101 29.32 40.42 9.29
CA VAL A 101 29.80 41.71 8.80
C VAL A 101 31.23 41.91 9.24
N LEU A 102 32.09 42.25 8.28
CA LEU A 102 33.46 42.68 8.53
C LEU A 102 33.53 44.20 8.38
N ILE A 103 34.02 44.88 9.41
CA ILE A 103 34.05 46.35 9.48
C ILE A 103 35.43 46.83 9.08
N TYR A 104 35.48 47.72 8.10
CA TYR A 104 36.69 48.41 7.66
C TYR A 104 36.54 49.91 7.85
N PRO A 105 37.63 50.64 8.15
CA PRO A 105 37.60 52.10 8.18
C PRO A 105 37.39 52.63 6.76
N GLU A 106 36.53 53.64 6.61
CA GLU A 106 36.28 54.29 5.31
C GLU A 106 37.45 55.19 4.87
N MET A 107 38.28 55.62 5.82
CA MET A 107 39.44 56.48 5.59
C MET A 107 40.68 55.88 6.27
N PRO A 108 41.87 55.97 5.65
CA PRO A 108 43.10 55.52 6.27
C PRO A 108 43.46 56.44 7.45
N GLY A 109 43.78 55.84 8.59
CA GLY A 109 44.09 56.56 9.81
C GLY A 109 44.68 55.63 10.86
N THR A 110 45.40 56.19 11.85
CA THR A 110 45.94 55.41 12.97
C THR A 110 44.84 55.15 13.99
N LEU A 111 44.72 53.92 14.50
CA LEU A 111 43.75 53.59 15.53
C LEU A 111 44.12 54.26 16.87
N LEU A 112 43.29 55.18 17.35
CA LEU A 112 43.55 55.94 18.58
C LEU A 112 42.98 55.25 19.83
N LYS A 113 41.71 54.83 19.75
CA LYS A 113 41.02 54.22 20.89
C LYS A 113 39.95 53.24 20.43
N VAL A 114 39.83 52.12 21.15
CA VAL A 114 38.73 51.16 21.00
C VAL A 114 37.79 51.32 22.18
N HIS A 115 36.50 51.49 21.90
CA HIS A 115 35.44 51.75 22.90
C HIS A 115 34.65 50.49 23.30
N VAL A 116 34.95 49.36 22.67
CA VAL A 116 34.26 48.09 22.89
C VAL A 116 35.24 47.01 23.31
N LYS A 117 34.73 46.00 24.02
CA LYS A 117 35.47 44.79 24.37
C LYS A 117 35.07 43.63 23.47
N GLU A 118 35.97 42.67 23.32
CA GLU A 118 35.68 41.43 22.60
C GLU A 118 34.48 40.70 23.21
N GLY A 119 33.58 40.20 22.36
CA GLY A 119 32.33 39.55 22.78
C GLY A 119 31.22 40.49 23.27
N GLN A 120 31.46 41.82 23.31
CA GLN A 120 30.44 42.79 23.71
C GLN A 120 29.34 42.89 22.65
N GLN A 121 28.08 42.88 23.08
CA GLN A 121 26.96 43.16 22.20
C GLN A 121 26.93 44.64 21.82
N VAL A 122 26.89 44.94 20.53
CA VAL A 122 26.86 46.30 19.99
C VAL A 122 25.59 46.54 19.18
N ARG A 123 25.16 47.81 19.07
CA ARG A 123 23.97 48.22 18.32
C ARG A 123 24.35 49.03 17.08
N LYS A 124 23.46 49.07 16.09
CA LYS A 124 23.64 49.90 14.88
C LYS A 124 23.83 51.37 15.29
N GLY A 125 24.90 51.99 14.80
CA GLY A 125 25.25 53.38 15.08
C GLY A 125 26.08 53.60 16.36
N GLN A 126 26.44 52.53 17.09
CA GLN A 126 27.33 52.65 18.24
C GLN A 126 28.77 52.91 17.79
N LEU A 127 29.44 53.87 18.44
CA LEU A 127 30.86 54.13 18.22
C LEU A 127 31.71 52.95 18.74
N LEU A 128 32.42 52.29 17.83
CA LEU A 128 33.26 51.13 18.14
C LEU A 128 34.71 51.51 18.40
N ALA A 129 35.27 52.37 17.57
CA ALA A 129 36.63 52.85 17.67
C ALA A 129 36.77 54.25 17.07
N VAL A 130 37.80 54.97 17.50
CA VAL A 130 38.19 56.28 16.96
C VAL A 130 39.52 56.11 16.25
N ILE A 131 39.57 56.56 15.00
CA ILE A 131 40.78 56.64 14.18
C ILE A 131 41.21 58.11 14.05
N ASP A 132 42.50 58.34 13.92
CA ASP A 132 43.06 59.64 13.58
C ASP A 132 42.70 59.97 12.12
N ASP A 133 41.98 61.07 11.92
CA ASP A 133 41.45 61.50 10.63
C ASP A 133 42.40 62.40 9.84
N GLY A 134 43.67 62.51 10.27
CA GLY A 134 44.71 63.24 9.55
C GLY A 134 44.46 64.75 9.46
N GLY A 135 43.64 65.30 10.36
CA GLY A 135 43.33 66.73 10.40
C GLY A 135 42.07 67.14 9.63
N MET A 136 41.26 66.17 9.17
CA MET A 136 39.97 66.45 8.57
C MET A 136 39.00 67.14 9.54
N GLY A 137 38.98 66.73 10.80
CA GLY A 137 38.19 67.39 11.84
C GLY A 137 38.53 68.88 11.95
N SER A 138 39.81 69.24 11.85
CA SER A 138 40.25 70.64 11.90
C SER A 138 39.75 71.45 10.70
N GLN A 139 39.74 70.86 9.50
CA GLN A 139 39.19 71.52 8.30
C GLN A 139 37.68 71.75 8.43
N LEU A 140 36.95 70.81 9.02
CA LEU A 140 35.52 70.94 9.26
C LEU A 140 35.21 72.08 10.24
N GLU A 141 35.96 72.19 11.34
CA GLU A 141 35.75 73.24 12.34
C GLU A 141 36.09 74.64 11.80
N GLN A 142 37.06 74.73 10.88
CA GLN A 142 37.35 75.98 10.16
C GLN A 142 36.20 76.42 9.24
N LEU A 143 35.51 75.49 8.58
CA LEU A 143 34.36 75.78 7.72
C LEU A 143 33.09 76.14 8.50
N ARG A 144 33.03 75.79 9.79
CA ARG A 144 31.92 76.12 10.68
C ARG A 144 32.00 77.52 11.28
N THR A 145 33.17 78.15 11.21
CA THR A 145 33.42 79.52 11.69
C THR A 145 33.13 80.52 10.56
#